data_AF-A0A6J4XDI9-F1
#
_entry.id   AF-A0A6J4XDI9-F1
#
_cell.length_a   1.000
_cell.length_b   1.000
_cell.length_c   1.000
_cell.angle_alpha   90.00
_cell.angle_beta   90.00
_cell.angle_gamma   90.00
#
_symmetry.space_group_name_H-M   'P 1'
#
loop_
_entity.id
_entity.type
_entity.pdbx_description
1 polymer ?
#
loop_
_entity_poly.entity_id
_entity_poly.type
_entity_poly.pdbx_seq_one_letter_code
_entity_poly.pdbx_strand_id
1 'polypeptide(L)'
;MTTDDKHRIFERMQKIGTAISLVNANNTHSGNLSMRDPFDPDLFYITASGSQGGHLIKQDIVPIHFSGVSWGDARGSTESTIHREILKIPGVNSVIHAHYMHSTFISFDTKDKQLFLRFLGTDSHEREEFLFYPVDLIGAYSIGGVTVGSYEQPVGSSEMEERIPQYLGENILTIVRGHGPFARGSSPENAFHYLSVLENSSVLAIFLRRRGVDIGRIQKSIIDLGRDKFFPVNPAVSELNDSAKSEINDPSVLEDFRIRLNYNYRQSIGAFGTGSMSHKISSKEMIFCSMSAVPENFEFPLNRTTISFQENDSLDLRLHKLIYQNTHQNSCMITSSPLATAEGMAILAEEYGIEVLLDGGTKIAYLAEDHPVVKPIDGEAIYLNPRVGLVDISQLTDMTPDNPILNMLRWYKGCCIVAGYAVISTGEATLEQAAHNAASAERIAKFRCEVFINEKLLNGPAVTVFEPK
;
A
#
# COMPACT_ATOMS: atom_id res chain seq x y z
N MET A 1 -27.41 -9.09 -22.48
CA MET A 1 -26.41 -8.03 -22.29
C MET A 1 -26.60 -6.94 -23.34
N THR A 2 -26.78 -5.69 -22.92
CA THR A 2 -26.87 -4.54 -23.84
C THR A 2 -25.48 -4.12 -24.33
N THR A 3 -25.41 -3.32 -25.39
CA THR A 3 -24.14 -2.73 -25.85
C THR A 3 -23.49 -1.85 -24.77
N ASP A 4 -24.31 -1.25 -23.89
CA ASP A 4 -23.87 -0.42 -22.76
C ASP A 4 -23.10 -1.24 -21.71
N ASP A 5 -23.58 -2.45 -21.41
CA ASP A 5 -22.95 -3.31 -20.40
C ASP A 5 -21.53 -3.76 -20.82
N LYS A 6 -21.35 -4.15 -22.10
CA LYS A 6 -20.02 -4.50 -22.63
C LYS A 6 -19.07 -3.30 -22.63
N HIS A 7 -19.62 -2.11 -22.84
CA HIS A 7 -18.84 -0.89 -22.81
C HIS A 7 -18.30 -0.60 -21.41
N ARG A 8 -19.11 -0.82 -20.36
CA ARG A 8 -18.72 -0.64 -18.95
C ARG A 8 -17.61 -1.60 -18.52
N ILE A 9 -17.67 -2.87 -18.94
CA ILE A 9 -16.63 -3.85 -18.62
C ILE A 9 -15.29 -3.44 -19.26
N PHE A 10 -15.32 -3.07 -20.54
CA PHE A 10 -14.14 -2.56 -21.22
C PHE A 10 -13.54 -1.35 -20.50
N GLU A 11 -14.35 -0.34 -20.17
CA GLU A 11 -13.88 0.87 -19.50
C GLU A 11 -13.27 0.56 -18.13
N ARG A 12 -13.90 -0.32 -17.35
CA ARG A 12 -13.41 -0.71 -16.03
C ARG A 12 -12.08 -1.45 -16.12
N MET A 13 -11.96 -2.43 -17.04
CA MET A 13 -10.71 -3.15 -17.26
C MET A 13 -9.61 -2.24 -17.81
N GLN A 14 -9.93 -1.32 -18.73
CA GLN A 14 -8.99 -0.35 -19.28
C GLN A 14 -8.46 0.59 -18.19
N LYS A 15 -9.33 1.12 -17.32
CA LYS A 15 -8.94 1.98 -16.20
C LYS A 15 -7.93 1.29 -15.28
N ILE A 16 -8.18 0.03 -14.92
CA ILE A 16 -7.27 -0.77 -14.08
C ILE A 16 -5.94 -1.02 -14.80
N GLY A 17 -5.99 -1.43 -16.07
CA GLY A 17 -4.79 -1.64 -16.88
C GLY A 17 -3.90 -0.39 -16.97
N THR A 18 -4.49 0.78 -17.24
CA THR A 18 -3.79 2.07 -17.22
C THR A 18 -3.22 2.39 -15.85
N ALA A 19 -3.97 2.17 -14.76
CA ALA A 19 -3.48 2.40 -13.41
C ALA A 19 -2.23 1.55 -13.12
N ILE A 20 -2.30 0.24 -13.31
CA ILE A 20 -1.20 -0.71 -13.15
C ILE A 20 0.06 -0.23 -13.89
N SER A 21 -0.10 0.23 -15.14
CA SER A 21 1.02 0.73 -15.94
C SER A 21 1.68 2.00 -15.39
N LEU A 22 0.90 2.92 -14.80
CA LEU A 22 1.41 4.19 -14.26
C LEU A 22 2.38 4.01 -13.08
N VAL A 23 2.34 2.87 -12.39
CA VAL A 23 3.20 2.54 -11.25
C VAL A 23 4.22 1.43 -11.58
N ASN A 24 4.44 1.18 -12.88
CA ASN A 24 5.41 0.19 -13.36
C ASN A 24 5.18 -1.23 -12.78
N ALA A 25 3.92 -1.58 -12.53
CA ALA A 25 3.54 -2.91 -12.03
C ALA A 25 3.54 -3.98 -13.12
N ASN A 26 3.46 -3.56 -14.39
CA ASN A 26 3.63 -4.41 -15.55
C ASN A 26 4.50 -3.68 -16.57
N ASN A 27 5.22 -4.47 -17.39
CA ASN A 27 5.82 -3.96 -18.61
C ASN A 27 4.74 -3.80 -19.71
N THR A 28 5.16 -3.76 -20.98
CA THR A 28 4.23 -3.57 -22.10
C THR A 28 3.19 -4.68 -22.25
N HIS A 29 3.54 -5.95 -22.06
CA HIS A 29 2.67 -7.11 -22.35
C HIS A 29 2.51 -8.08 -21.16
N SER A 30 3.14 -7.79 -20.02
CA SER A 30 3.11 -8.65 -18.85
C SER A 30 1.83 -8.48 -18.03
N GLY A 31 1.55 -9.48 -17.20
CA GLY A 31 0.36 -9.52 -16.37
C GLY A 31 -0.93 -9.66 -17.17
N ASN A 32 -2.03 -9.83 -16.45
CA ASN A 32 -3.36 -9.97 -17.03
C ASN A 32 -4.43 -9.69 -15.99
N LEU A 33 -5.62 -9.35 -16.46
CA LEU A 33 -6.75 -8.97 -15.64
C LEU A 33 -7.99 -9.69 -16.15
N SER A 34 -8.77 -10.24 -15.23
CA SER A 34 -10.10 -10.76 -15.54
C SER A 34 -11.18 -10.21 -14.61
N MET A 35 -12.41 -10.17 -15.11
CA MET A 35 -13.59 -9.78 -14.35
C MET A 35 -14.80 -10.62 -14.78
N ARG A 36 -15.58 -11.09 -13.81
CA ARG A 36 -16.85 -11.80 -14.03
C ARG A 36 -17.89 -10.86 -14.66
N ASP A 37 -18.74 -11.38 -15.54
CA ASP A 37 -19.89 -10.63 -16.03
C ASP A 37 -20.92 -10.45 -14.90
N PRO A 38 -21.40 -9.22 -14.62
CA PRO A 38 -22.35 -8.98 -13.54
C PRO A 38 -23.76 -9.50 -13.81
N PHE A 39 -24.08 -9.87 -15.06
CA PHE A 39 -25.40 -10.31 -15.51
C PHE A 39 -25.43 -11.75 -15.99
N ASP A 40 -24.28 -12.33 -16.37
CA ASP A 40 -24.16 -13.72 -16.80
C ASP A 40 -23.18 -14.50 -15.89
N PRO A 41 -23.66 -15.38 -15.00
CA PRO A 41 -22.80 -16.10 -14.07
C PRO A 41 -21.88 -17.13 -14.76
N ASP A 42 -22.17 -17.53 -16.00
CA ASP A 42 -21.33 -18.43 -16.79
C ASP A 42 -20.27 -17.69 -17.62
N LEU A 43 -20.20 -16.36 -17.54
CA LEU A 43 -19.29 -15.55 -18.36
C LEU A 43 -18.29 -14.74 -17.51
N PHE A 44 -17.06 -14.65 -17.98
CA PHE A 44 -16.09 -13.67 -17.53
C PHE A 44 -15.30 -13.11 -18.71
N TYR A 45 -14.63 -11.98 -18.48
CA TYR A 45 -13.78 -11.32 -19.45
C TYR A 45 -12.34 -11.34 -18.96
N ILE A 46 -11.41 -11.53 -19.87
CA ILE A 46 -9.97 -11.50 -19.60
C ILE A 46 -9.24 -10.70 -20.68
N THR A 47 -8.11 -10.12 -20.34
CA THR A 47 -7.20 -9.53 -21.31
C THR A 47 -6.71 -10.56 -22.33
N ALA A 48 -6.60 -10.15 -23.60
CA ALA A 48 -6.08 -10.98 -24.69
C ALA A 48 -4.59 -11.27 -24.50
N SER A 49 -4.14 -12.43 -24.99
CA SER A 49 -2.72 -12.75 -25.04
C SER A 49 -1.96 -11.72 -25.88
N GLY A 50 -0.85 -11.20 -25.33
CA GLY A 50 -0.05 -10.17 -25.98
C GLY A 50 -0.75 -8.80 -26.12
N SER A 51 -1.79 -8.52 -25.34
CA SER A 51 -2.36 -7.18 -25.27
C SER A 51 -1.49 -6.25 -24.43
N GLN A 52 -1.53 -4.95 -24.73
CA GLN A 52 -0.84 -3.95 -23.93
C GLN A 52 -1.71 -3.52 -22.76
N GLY A 53 -1.46 -4.08 -21.57
CA GLY A 53 -2.31 -3.86 -20.39
C GLY A 53 -2.54 -2.38 -20.05
N GLY A 54 -1.53 -1.52 -20.23
CA GLY A 54 -1.66 -0.07 -20.02
C GLY A 54 -2.49 0.68 -21.07
N HIS A 55 -2.74 0.07 -22.23
CA HIS A 55 -3.35 0.67 -23.43
C HIS A 55 -4.38 -0.27 -24.09
N LEU A 56 -5.17 -0.97 -23.27
CA LEU A 56 -6.18 -1.93 -23.75
C LEU A 56 -7.16 -1.27 -24.73
N ILE A 57 -7.43 -1.94 -25.84
CA ILE A 57 -8.52 -1.62 -26.78
C ILE A 57 -9.67 -2.61 -26.63
N LYS A 58 -10.84 -2.30 -27.20
CA LYS A 58 -12.06 -3.13 -27.04
C LYS A 58 -11.84 -4.58 -27.47
N GLN A 59 -11.01 -4.81 -28.49
CA GLN A 59 -10.68 -6.14 -29.01
C GLN A 59 -9.83 -6.96 -28.05
N ASP A 60 -9.15 -6.33 -27.09
CA ASP A 60 -8.31 -7.00 -26.09
C ASP A 60 -9.11 -7.58 -24.92
N ILE A 61 -10.41 -7.29 -24.84
CA ILE A 61 -11.29 -7.83 -23.81
C ILE A 61 -11.98 -9.07 -24.36
N VAL A 62 -11.51 -10.23 -23.93
CA VAL A 62 -11.90 -11.53 -24.46
C VAL A 62 -12.92 -12.19 -23.52
N PRO A 63 -14.16 -12.48 -24.00
CA PRO A 63 -15.14 -13.25 -23.23
C PRO A 63 -14.76 -14.74 -23.18
N ILE A 64 -14.88 -15.36 -22.01
CA ILE A 64 -14.64 -16.78 -21.76
C ILE A 64 -15.76 -17.34 -20.88
N HIS A 65 -16.19 -18.58 -21.16
CA HIS A 65 -17.22 -19.28 -20.38
C HIS A 65 -16.62 -20.14 -19.26
N PHE A 66 -17.35 -20.33 -18.17
CA PHE A 66 -16.98 -21.30 -17.13
C PHE A 66 -17.33 -22.74 -17.54
N SER A 67 -18.47 -22.92 -18.21
CA SER A 67 -19.06 -24.22 -18.54
C SER A 67 -18.35 -25.02 -19.64
N GLY A 68 -17.42 -24.42 -20.39
CA GLY A 68 -16.74 -25.12 -21.48
C GLY A 68 -15.67 -24.31 -22.20
N VAL A 69 -15.01 -24.96 -23.17
CA VAL A 69 -14.05 -24.31 -24.07
C VAL A 69 -14.80 -23.49 -25.11
N SER A 70 -14.36 -22.25 -25.30
CA SER A 70 -14.94 -21.24 -26.17
C SER A 70 -13.88 -20.73 -27.16
N TRP A 71 -14.31 -19.97 -28.17
CA TRP A 71 -13.35 -19.28 -29.06
C TRP A 71 -12.45 -18.30 -28.28
N GLY A 72 -12.94 -17.76 -27.16
CA GLY A 72 -12.18 -16.89 -26.29
C GLY A 72 -10.95 -17.56 -25.69
N ASP A 73 -10.98 -18.87 -25.46
CA ASP A 73 -9.85 -19.62 -24.90
C ASP A 73 -8.62 -19.64 -25.82
N ALA A 74 -8.81 -19.49 -27.13
CA ALA A 74 -7.71 -19.38 -28.09
C ALA A 74 -7.10 -17.97 -28.17
N ARG A 75 -7.77 -16.93 -27.63
CA ARG A 75 -7.35 -15.52 -27.71
C ARG A 75 -7.03 -14.87 -26.37
N GLY A 76 -7.64 -15.35 -25.29
CA GLY A 76 -7.43 -14.84 -23.94
C GLY A 76 -5.98 -15.05 -23.49
N SER A 77 -5.64 -14.48 -22.34
CA SER A 77 -4.35 -14.72 -21.70
C SER A 77 -4.02 -16.23 -21.67
N THR A 78 -2.73 -16.55 -21.78
CA THR A 78 -2.20 -17.90 -21.56
C THR A 78 -2.51 -18.44 -20.16
N GLU A 79 -2.88 -17.55 -19.23
CA GLU A 79 -3.24 -17.86 -17.84
C GLU A 79 -4.77 -17.85 -17.61
N SER A 80 -5.56 -17.91 -18.68
CA SER A 80 -7.03 -17.89 -18.61
C SER A 80 -7.63 -19.07 -17.84
N THR A 81 -7.01 -20.26 -17.88
CA THR A 81 -7.46 -21.42 -17.09
C THR A 81 -7.23 -21.20 -15.59
N ILE A 82 -6.06 -20.66 -15.22
CA ILE A 82 -5.74 -20.26 -13.84
C ILE A 82 -6.78 -19.23 -13.35
N HIS A 83 -7.04 -18.17 -14.13
CA HIS A 83 -8.06 -17.16 -13.80
C HIS A 83 -9.45 -17.77 -13.62
N ARG A 84 -9.83 -18.71 -14.48
CA ARG A 84 -11.11 -19.42 -14.39
C ARG A 84 -11.24 -20.18 -13.07
N GLU A 85 -10.20 -20.92 -12.65
CA GLU A 85 -10.23 -21.65 -11.38
C GLU A 85 -10.27 -20.71 -10.18
N ILE A 86 -9.51 -19.61 -10.20
CA ILE A 86 -9.57 -18.59 -9.13
C ILE A 86 -10.96 -17.94 -9.07
N LEU A 87 -11.56 -17.61 -10.21
CA LEU A 87 -12.89 -17.01 -10.26
C LEU A 87 -13.98 -17.96 -9.74
N LYS A 88 -13.78 -19.29 -9.76
CA LYS A 88 -14.72 -20.25 -9.15
C LYS A 88 -14.74 -20.20 -7.62
N ILE A 89 -13.74 -19.58 -6.99
CA ILE A 89 -13.72 -19.37 -5.54
C ILE A 89 -14.89 -18.46 -5.15
N PRO A 90 -15.73 -18.83 -4.16
CA PRO A 90 -16.87 -18.02 -3.75
C PRO A 90 -16.49 -16.57 -3.39
N GLY A 91 -17.27 -15.62 -3.89
CA GLY A 91 -17.07 -14.18 -3.64
C GLY A 91 -16.03 -13.51 -4.55
N VAL A 92 -15.35 -14.26 -5.43
CA VAL A 92 -14.38 -13.69 -6.37
C VAL A 92 -15.05 -13.28 -7.67
N ASN A 93 -14.92 -11.99 -8.00
CA ASN A 93 -15.42 -11.42 -9.26
C ASN A 93 -14.31 -10.81 -10.12
N SER A 94 -13.08 -10.70 -9.61
CA SER A 94 -11.95 -10.25 -10.40
C SER A 94 -10.65 -10.89 -9.93
N VAL A 95 -9.72 -11.06 -10.87
CA VAL A 95 -8.38 -11.57 -10.64
C VAL A 95 -7.40 -10.70 -11.41
N ILE A 96 -6.31 -10.32 -10.76
CA ILE A 96 -5.21 -9.58 -11.39
C ILE A 96 -3.91 -10.30 -11.14
N HIS A 97 -3.18 -10.56 -12.21
CA HIS A 97 -1.77 -10.90 -12.20
C HIS A 97 -0.95 -9.68 -12.62
N ALA A 98 0.08 -9.37 -11.85
CA ALA A 98 1.01 -8.29 -12.15
C ALA A 98 2.45 -8.74 -11.90
N HIS A 99 3.40 -8.02 -12.51
CA HIS A 99 4.84 -8.26 -12.41
C HIS A 99 5.49 -7.14 -11.58
N TYR A 100 4.89 -6.85 -10.42
CA TYR A 100 5.37 -5.83 -9.51
C TYR A 100 6.82 -6.09 -9.10
N MET A 101 7.66 -5.07 -9.19
CA MET A 101 9.11 -5.23 -9.06
C MET A 101 9.54 -5.66 -7.66
N HIS A 102 9.02 -5.02 -6.61
CA HIS A 102 9.52 -5.23 -5.25
C HIS A 102 8.97 -6.51 -4.62
N SER A 103 7.68 -6.78 -4.79
CA SER A 103 7.06 -8.04 -4.36
C SER A 103 7.64 -9.25 -5.10
N THR A 104 7.97 -9.12 -6.39
CA THR A 104 8.72 -10.16 -7.10
C THR A 104 10.16 -10.25 -6.60
N PHE A 105 10.83 -9.12 -6.33
CA PHE A 105 12.19 -9.10 -5.81
C PHE A 105 12.34 -9.86 -4.49
N ILE A 106 11.46 -9.63 -3.51
CA ILE A 106 11.53 -10.35 -2.22
C ILE A 106 11.32 -11.87 -2.39
N SER A 107 10.69 -12.31 -3.47
CA SER A 107 10.48 -13.74 -3.74
C SER A 107 11.77 -14.51 -4.05
N PHE A 108 12.85 -13.83 -4.44
CA PHE A 108 14.16 -14.45 -4.67
C PHE A 108 14.92 -14.82 -3.38
N ASP A 109 14.31 -14.63 -2.22
CA ASP A 109 14.85 -15.11 -0.95
C ASP A 109 15.00 -16.65 -0.92
N THR A 110 15.74 -17.18 0.03
CA THR A 110 16.06 -18.62 0.12
C THR A 110 15.83 -19.14 1.53
N LYS A 111 15.59 -20.45 1.68
CA LYS A 111 15.40 -21.08 3.00
C LYS A 111 16.60 -20.92 3.94
N ASP A 112 17.80 -20.73 3.38
CA ASP A 112 19.02 -20.52 4.16
C ASP A 112 19.19 -19.07 4.62
N LYS A 113 18.71 -18.10 3.84
CA LYS A 113 18.91 -16.66 4.10
C LYS A 113 17.74 -16.01 4.81
N GLN A 114 16.51 -16.30 4.39
CA GLN A 114 15.26 -15.80 4.98
C GLN A 114 15.33 -14.30 5.32
N LEU A 115 15.82 -13.49 4.37
CA LEU A 115 15.95 -12.04 4.52
C LEU A 115 14.59 -11.34 4.61
N PHE A 116 13.60 -11.84 3.89
CA PHE A 116 12.24 -11.28 3.73
C PHE A 116 11.15 -12.32 4.00
N LEU A 117 11.46 -13.58 3.70
CA LEU A 117 10.49 -14.66 3.68
C LEU A 117 10.81 -15.70 4.73
N ARG A 118 9.77 -16.22 5.38
CA ARG A 118 9.88 -17.37 6.29
C ARG A 118 9.62 -18.65 5.52
N PHE A 119 10.51 -19.63 5.61
CA PHE A 119 10.31 -20.95 5.01
C PHE A 119 9.20 -21.71 5.75
N LEU A 120 8.19 -22.19 5.01
CA LEU A 120 7.07 -22.96 5.55
C LEU A 120 7.30 -24.46 5.41
N GLY A 121 7.95 -24.88 4.33
CA GLY A 121 8.22 -26.28 4.06
C GLY A 121 8.32 -26.56 2.57
N THR A 122 8.26 -27.84 2.25
CA THR A 122 8.11 -28.34 0.88
C THR A 122 6.88 -29.21 0.80
N ASP A 123 6.19 -29.17 -0.33
CA ASP A 123 5.10 -30.08 -0.59
C ASP A 123 5.58 -31.48 -1.02
N SER A 124 4.65 -32.34 -1.42
CA SER A 124 4.92 -33.72 -1.86
C SER A 124 5.77 -33.83 -3.12
N HIS A 125 5.94 -32.74 -3.87
CA HIS A 125 6.75 -32.68 -5.09
C HIS A 125 8.06 -31.91 -4.86
N GLU A 126 8.47 -31.74 -3.60
CA GLU A 126 9.69 -31.03 -3.20
C GLU A 126 9.71 -29.53 -3.57
N ARG A 127 8.52 -28.94 -3.81
CA ARG A 127 8.39 -27.51 -4.15
C ARG A 127 8.37 -26.68 -2.88
N GLU A 128 9.29 -25.72 -2.77
CA GLU A 128 9.43 -24.87 -1.57
C GLU A 128 8.29 -23.85 -1.45
N GLU A 129 7.78 -23.69 -0.23
CA GLU A 129 6.79 -22.68 0.15
C GLU A 129 7.35 -21.76 1.23
N PHE A 130 7.03 -20.48 1.08
CA PHE A 130 7.42 -19.44 2.02
C PHE A 130 6.24 -18.54 2.37
N LEU A 131 6.43 -17.74 3.42
CA LEU A 131 5.49 -16.72 3.88
C LEU A 131 6.18 -15.35 3.87
N PHE A 132 5.58 -14.40 3.16
CA PHE A 132 5.76 -12.99 3.43
C PHE A 132 4.66 -12.53 4.39
N TYR A 133 5.00 -11.66 5.34
CA TYR A 133 4.02 -11.04 6.24
C TYR A 133 4.38 -9.57 6.36
N PRO A 134 3.50 -8.62 5.99
CA PRO A 134 3.76 -7.20 6.12
C PRO A 134 4.08 -6.78 7.55
N VAL A 135 5.10 -5.94 7.73
CA VAL A 135 5.51 -5.43 9.04
C VAL A 135 4.98 -4.03 9.33
N ASP A 136 4.12 -3.52 8.45
CA ASP A 136 3.39 -2.26 8.62
C ASP A 136 1.91 -2.52 8.90
N LEU A 137 1.27 -1.58 9.61
CA LEU A 137 -0.11 -1.68 10.09
C LEU A 137 -1.10 -1.90 8.93
N ILE A 138 -0.98 -1.13 7.85
CA ILE A 138 -1.92 -1.18 6.73
C ILE A 138 -1.79 -2.53 6.02
N GLY A 139 -0.57 -2.97 5.68
CA GLY A 139 -0.35 -4.29 5.06
C GLY A 139 -0.87 -5.45 5.91
N ALA A 140 -0.59 -5.45 7.21
CA ALA A 140 -0.99 -6.54 8.11
C ALA A 140 -2.52 -6.68 8.21
N TYR A 141 -3.26 -5.56 8.16
CA TYR A 141 -4.72 -5.56 8.20
C TYR A 141 -5.38 -5.76 6.82
N SER A 142 -4.82 -5.18 5.76
CA SER A 142 -5.38 -5.24 4.40
C SER A 142 -5.14 -6.58 3.70
N ILE A 143 -3.93 -7.13 3.82
CA ILE A 143 -3.53 -8.30 3.01
C ILE A 143 -3.08 -9.51 3.84
N GLY A 144 -2.66 -9.29 5.09
CA GLY A 144 -2.23 -10.36 5.98
C GLY A 144 -1.02 -11.15 5.44
N GLY A 145 -0.93 -12.43 5.81
CA GLY A 145 0.13 -13.31 5.33
C GLY A 145 -0.05 -13.66 3.85
N VAL A 146 1.05 -13.64 3.09
CA VAL A 146 1.06 -13.94 1.65
C VAL A 146 1.97 -15.12 1.38
N THR A 147 1.38 -16.21 0.90
CA THR A 147 2.13 -17.40 0.49
C THR A 147 2.95 -17.10 -0.76
N VAL A 148 4.21 -17.54 -0.74
CA VAL A 148 5.14 -17.46 -1.87
C VAL A 148 5.51 -18.88 -2.27
N GLY A 149 4.99 -19.31 -3.43
CA GLY A 149 5.22 -20.65 -3.95
C GLY A 149 6.39 -20.69 -4.93
N SER A 150 7.22 -21.73 -4.84
CA SER A 150 8.16 -22.10 -5.90
C SER A 150 7.49 -22.98 -6.93
N TYR A 151 7.92 -22.86 -8.18
CA TYR A 151 7.37 -23.55 -9.34
C TYR A 151 8.51 -24.05 -10.23
N GLU A 152 8.36 -25.23 -10.82
CA GLU A 152 9.29 -25.70 -11.85
C GLU A 152 9.10 -24.91 -13.15
N GLN A 153 7.83 -24.66 -13.51
CA GLN A 153 7.46 -23.84 -14.67
C GLN A 153 6.61 -22.66 -14.18
N PRO A 154 7.23 -21.51 -13.84
CA PRO A 154 6.55 -20.40 -13.22
C PRO A 154 5.72 -19.56 -14.20
N VAL A 155 5.37 -20.05 -15.40
CA VAL A 155 4.60 -19.29 -16.40
C VAL A 155 3.55 -20.18 -17.07
N GLY A 156 2.27 -19.84 -16.94
CA GLY A 156 1.16 -20.47 -17.66
C GLY A 156 1.10 -22.00 -17.61
N SER A 157 1.56 -22.62 -16.51
CA SER A 157 1.72 -24.06 -16.39
C SER A 157 0.55 -24.73 -15.66
N SER A 158 0.38 -26.04 -15.85
CA SER A 158 -0.59 -26.84 -15.08
C SER A 158 -0.31 -26.81 -13.58
N GLU A 159 0.96 -26.65 -13.20
CA GLU A 159 1.41 -26.49 -11.83
C GLU A 159 0.86 -25.20 -11.19
N MET A 160 0.87 -24.10 -11.94
CA MET A 160 0.25 -22.84 -11.50
C MET A 160 -1.26 -22.97 -11.36
N GLU A 161 -1.92 -23.66 -12.30
CA GLU A 161 -3.36 -23.94 -12.24
C GLU A 161 -3.75 -24.81 -11.04
N GLU A 162 -2.87 -25.70 -10.60
CA GLU A 162 -3.03 -26.49 -9.37
C GLU A 162 -2.87 -25.63 -8.10
N ARG A 163 -1.75 -24.87 -7.98
CA ARG A 163 -1.33 -24.27 -6.70
C ARG A 163 -1.95 -22.90 -6.42
N ILE A 164 -2.06 -22.04 -7.42
CA ILE A 164 -2.52 -20.66 -7.22
C ILE A 164 -3.95 -20.60 -6.67
N PRO A 165 -4.93 -21.35 -7.21
CA PRO A 165 -6.29 -21.36 -6.66
C PRO A 165 -6.35 -21.89 -5.22
N GLN A 166 -5.48 -22.84 -4.86
CA GLN A 166 -5.40 -23.37 -3.49
C GLN A 166 -4.94 -22.29 -2.51
N TYR A 167 -3.85 -21.59 -2.82
CA TYR A 167 -3.37 -20.48 -1.98
C TYR A 167 -4.38 -19.35 -1.87
N LEU A 168 -5.05 -19.01 -2.97
CA LEU A 168 -6.08 -17.98 -2.99
C LEU A 168 -7.40 -18.46 -2.35
N GLY A 169 -7.58 -19.76 -2.09
CA GLY A 169 -8.67 -20.26 -1.26
C GLY A 169 -8.58 -19.78 0.18
N GLU A 170 -7.36 -19.64 0.70
CA GLU A 170 -7.08 -19.23 2.08
C GLU A 170 -6.67 -17.76 2.20
N ASN A 171 -6.01 -17.21 1.17
CA ASN A 171 -5.46 -15.85 1.17
C ASN A 171 -6.08 -15.00 0.05
N ILE A 172 -5.93 -13.67 0.14
CA ILE A 172 -6.37 -12.75 -0.91
C ILE A 172 -5.31 -12.62 -2.02
N LEU A 173 -4.05 -12.92 -1.69
CA LEU A 173 -2.87 -12.80 -2.54
C LEU A 173 -1.99 -14.05 -2.44
N THR A 174 -1.25 -14.31 -3.52
CA THR A 174 -0.09 -15.23 -3.52
C THR A 174 0.98 -14.68 -4.45
N ILE A 175 2.25 -15.03 -4.21
CA ILE A 175 3.37 -14.69 -5.10
C ILE A 175 3.90 -15.94 -5.78
N VAL A 176 4.03 -15.88 -7.10
CA VAL A 176 4.76 -16.87 -7.89
C VAL A 176 6.23 -16.47 -7.87
N ARG A 177 7.07 -17.29 -7.23
CA ARG A 177 8.49 -16.99 -7.03
C ARG A 177 9.19 -16.69 -8.35
N GLY A 178 9.82 -15.52 -8.42
CA GLY A 178 10.53 -15.02 -9.59
C GLY A 178 9.65 -14.53 -10.75
N HIS A 179 8.32 -14.52 -10.60
CA HIS A 179 7.40 -14.11 -11.66
C HIS A 179 6.52 -12.92 -11.26
N GLY A 180 5.74 -13.05 -10.19
CA GLY A 180 4.89 -11.96 -9.71
C GLY A 180 3.66 -12.42 -8.92
N PRO A 181 2.94 -11.46 -8.31
CA PRO A 181 1.73 -11.75 -7.53
C PRO A 181 0.47 -12.02 -8.37
N PHE A 182 -0.42 -12.80 -7.78
CA PHE A 182 -1.83 -12.92 -8.15
C PHE A 182 -2.70 -12.44 -6.99
N ALA A 183 -3.72 -11.64 -7.30
CA ALA A 183 -4.72 -11.17 -6.35
C ALA A 183 -6.12 -11.56 -6.80
N ARG A 184 -6.95 -11.98 -5.84
CA ARG A 184 -8.40 -12.08 -6.03
C ARG A 184 -9.11 -10.88 -5.39
N GLY A 185 -10.24 -10.48 -5.95
CA GLY A 185 -11.07 -9.41 -5.39
C GLY A 185 -12.55 -9.59 -5.69
N SER A 186 -13.38 -8.97 -4.83
CA SER A 186 -14.82 -8.78 -5.08
C SER A 186 -15.09 -7.81 -6.24
N SER A 187 -14.07 -7.04 -6.64
CA SER A 187 -14.01 -6.13 -7.78
C SER A 187 -12.56 -6.02 -8.32
N PRO A 188 -12.35 -5.55 -9.56
CA PRO A 188 -11.02 -5.20 -10.06
C PRO A 188 -10.28 -4.19 -9.19
N GLU A 189 -10.99 -3.22 -8.63
CA GLU A 189 -10.47 -2.18 -7.75
C GLU A 189 -9.94 -2.80 -6.44
N ASN A 190 -10.67 -3.76 -5.85
CA ASN A 190 -10.19 -4.48 -4.67
C ASN A 190 -8.95 -5.32 -4.98
N ALA A 191 -8.98 -6.10 -6.07
CA ALA A 191 -7.80 -6.88 -6.49
C ALA A 191 -6.57 -5.97 -6.71
N PHE A 192 -6.79 -4.79 -7.32
CA PHE A 192 -5.73 -3.82 -7.58
C PHE A 192 -5.23 -3.12 -6.30
N HIS A 193 -6.12 -2.81 -5.36
CA HIS A 193 -5.78 -2.30 -4.03
C HIS A 193 -4.86 -3.27 -3.30
N TYR A 194 -5.22 -4.55 -3.24
CA TYR A 194 -4.42 -5.56 -2.55
C TYR A 194 -3.02 -5.70 -3.15
N LEU A 195 -2.89 -5.71 -4.49
CA LEU A 195 -1.58 -5.71 -5.13
C LEU A 195 -0.76 -4.46 -4.83
N SER A 196 -1.41 -3.28 -4.83
CA SER A 196 -0.75 -2.02 -4.51
C SER A 196 -0.23 -1.98 -3.07
N VAL A 197 -1.01 -2.51 -2.12
CA VAL A 197 -0.60 -2.64 -0.71
C VAL A 197 0.56 -3.63 -0.59
N LEU A 198 0.50 -4.78 -1.27
CA LEU A 198 1.59 -5.77 -1.27
C LEU A 198 2.90 -5.16 -1.76
N GLU A 199 2.87 -4.40 -2.86
CA GLU A 199 4.06 -3.73 -3.38
C GLU A 199 4.60 -2.71 -2.37
N ASN A 200 3.73 -1.91 -1.77
CA ASN A 200 4.10 -0.91 -0.76
C ASN A 200 4.77 -1.54 0.47
N SER A 201 4.19 -2.61 1.02
CA SER A 201 4.78 -3.37 2.13
C SER A 201 6.09 -4.06 1.73
N SER A 202 6.22 -4.50 0.47
CA SER A 202 7.47 -5.09 -0.04
C SER A 202 8.59 -4.05 -0.14
N VAL A 203 8.29 -2.83 -0.60
CA VAL A 203 9.24 -1.70 -0.61
C VAL A 203 9.73 -1.40 0.80
N LEU A 204 8.80 -1.28 1.76
CA LEU A 204 9.12 -1.04 3.17
C LEU A 204 10.03 -2.15 3.74
N ALA A 205 9.70 -3.42 3.50
CA ALA A 205 10.49 -4.56 3.95
C ALA A 205 11.92 -4.56 3.37
N ILE A 206 12.05 -4.30 2.06
CA ILE A 206 13.36 -4.18 1.39
C ILE A 206 14.20 -3.08 2.05
N PHE A 207 13.58 -1.94 2.33
CA PHE A 207 14.26 -0.79 2.87
C PHE A 207 14.73 -1.02 4.32
N LEU A 208 13.87 -1.59 5.16
CA LEU A 208 14.21 -2.00 6.52
C LEU A 208 15.41 -2.96 6.54
N ARG A 209 15.40 -3.98 5.68
CA ARG A 209 16.54 -4.93 5.58
C ARG A 209 17.81 -4.25 5.11
N ARG A 210 17.72 -3.34 4.15
CA ARG A 210 18.87 -2.55 3.69
C ARG A 210 19.42 -1.64 4.79
N ARG A 211 18.57 -1.14 5.68
CA ARG A 211 18.96 -0.42 6.91
C ARG A 211 19.45 -1.31 8.05
N GLY A 212 19.45 -2.64 7.86
CA GLY A 212 19.96 -3.60 8.85
C GLY A 212 18.94 -4.06 9.89
N VAL A 213 17.67 -3.69 9.76
CA VAL A 213 16.60 -4.12 10.68
C VAL A 213 16.26 -5.59 10.45
N ASP A 214 16.10 -6.38 11.51
CA ASP A 214 15.68 -7.78 11.43
C ASP A 214 14.15 -7.92 11.30
N ILE A 215 13.66 -7.79 10.07
CA ILE A 215 12.21 -7.92 9.80
C ILE A 215 11.69 -9.33 10.08
N GLY A 216 12.53 -10.36 9.98
CA GLY A 216 12.13 -11.75 10.28
C GLY A 216 11.70 -11.91 11.74
N ARG A 217 12.38 -11.20 12.65
CA ARG A 217 11.98 -11.10 14.06
C ARG A 217 10.63 -10.40 14.24
N ILE A 218 10.39 -9.30 13.50
CA ILE A 218 9.12 -8.57 13.54
C ILE A 218 7.97 -9.44 13.01
N GLN A 219 8.14 -10.05 11.83
CA GLN A 219 7.17 -10.96 11.22
C GLN A 219 6.81 -12.11 12.15
N LYS A 220 7.82 -12.72 12.78
CA LYS A 220 7.60 -13.78 13.77
C LYS A 220 6.74 -13.30 14.94
N SER A 221 7.05 -12.14 15.52
CA SER A 221 6.27 -11.57 16.62
C SER A 221 4.82 -11.30 16.22
N ILE A 222 4.57 -10.75 15.02
CA ILE A 222 3.21 -10.52 14.52
C ILE A 222 2.43 -11.84 14.40
N ILE A 223 3.07 -12.88 13.86
CA ILE A 223 2.45 -14.21 13.68
C ILE A 223 2.17 -14.87 15.03
N ASP A 224 3.15 -14.88 15.94
CA ASP A 224 3.08 -15.57 17.23
C ASP A 224 2.05 -14.91 18.17
N LEU A 225 1.94 -13.58 18.16
CA LEU A 225 0.97 -12.82 18.97
C LEU A 225 -0.41 -12.70 18.31
N GLY A 226 -0.45 -12.69 16.98
CA GLY A 226 -1.57 -12.25 16.16
C GLY A 226 -1.59 -10.73 16.01
N ARG A 227 -1.93 -10.24 14.80
CA ARG A 227 -1.89 -8.81 14.45
C ARG A 227 -2.65 -7.90 15.42
N ASP A 228 -3.80 -8.34 15.93
CA ASP A 228 -4.64 -7.54 16.83
C ASP A 228 -4.04 -7.33 18.23
N LYS A 229 -3.08 -8.18 18.61
CA LYS A 229 -2.32 -7.99 19.86
C LYS A 229 -0.98 -7.31 19.62
N PHE A 230 -0.39 -7.50 18.44
CA PHE A 230 0.88 -6.89 18.07
C PHE A 230 0.71 -5.39 17.80
N PHE A 231 -0.26 -5.03 16.96
CA PHE A 231 -0.53 -3.64 16.64
C PHE A 231 -1.43 -3.01 17.70
N PRO A 232 -1.19 -1.74 18.06
CA PRO A 232 -1.87 -1.13 19.19
C PRO A 232 -3.30 -0.68 18.87
N VAL A 233 -3.64 -0.58 17.59
CA VAL A 233 -4.95 -0.16 17.09
C VAL A 233 -5.34 -0.94 15.83
N ASN A 234 -6.64 -1.15 15.63
CA ASN A 234 -7.17 -1.61 14.35
C ASN A 234 -7.47 -0.37 13.47
N PRO A 235 -6.89 -0.26 12.26
CA PRO A 235 -7.10 0.88 11.37
C PRO A 235 -8.53 0.96 10.77
N ALA A 236 -9.33 -0.09 10.90
CA ALA A 236 -10.66 -0.24 10.29
C ALA A 236 -10.62 -0.11 8.74
N VAL A 237 -9.67 -0.81 8.10
CA VAL A 237 -9.60 -0.89 6.63
C VAL A 237 -10.89 -1.47 6.09
N SER A 238 -11.53 -0.75 5.17
CA SER A 238 -12.75 -1.19 4.47
C SER A 238 -12.43 -1.62 3.04
N GLU A 239 -13.16 -2.60 2.52
CA GLU A 239 -13.08 -2.93 1.08
C GLU A 239 -13.47 -1.71 0.23
N LEU A 240 -12.86 -1.59 -0.95
CA LEU A 240 -13.25 -0.61 -1.95
C LEU A 240 -14.59 -1.02 -2.56
N ASN A 241 -15.66 -0.34 -2.15
CA ASN A 241 -16.99 -0.56 -2.70
C ASN A 241 -17.22 0.29 -3.95
N ASP A 242 -17.92 -0.27 -4.94
CA ASP A 242 -18.37 0.42 -6.17
C ASP A 242 -19.24 1.67 -5.90
N SER A 243 -19.67 1.88 -4.66
CA SER A 243 -20.53 2.98 -4.21
C SER A 243 -19.79 4.11 -3.51
N ALA A 244 -18.45 4.13 -3.46
CA ALA A 244 -17.66 5.19 -2.85
C ALA A 244 -17.73 6.49 -3.68
N LYS A 245 -18.92 7.12 -3.71
CA LYS A 245 -19.20 8.36 -4.42
C LYS A 245 -19.02 9.55 -3.50
N SER A 246 -18.55 10.65 -4.08
CA SER A 246 -18.50 11.95 -3.42
C SER A 246 -19.90 12.48 -3.13
N GLU A 247 -20.15 12.92 -1.90
CA GLU A 247 -21.32 13.73 -1.54
C GLU A 247 -21.11 15.22 -1.89
N ILE A 248 -19.85 15.61 -2.14
CA ILE A 248 -19.45 16.96 -2.54
C ILE A 248 -19.52 17.10 -4.07
N ASN A 249 -20.23 18.12 -4.53
CA ASN A 249 -20.40 18.41 -5.97
C ASN A 249 -19.65 19.68 -6.42
N ASP A 250 -18.87 20.32 -5.53
CA ASP A 250 -18.08 21.50 -5.89
C ASP A 250 -16.89 21.09 -6.77
N PRO A 251 -16.81 21.55 -8.04
CA PRO A 251 -15.76 21.13 -8.97
C PRO A 251 -14.35 21.55 -8.52
N SER A 252 -14.21 22.68 -7.82
CA SER A 252 -12.90 23.18 -7.38
C SER A 252 -12.35 22.34 -6.23
N VAL A 253 -13.21 21.92 -5.30
CA VAL A 253 -12.83 21.03 -4.20
C VAL A 253 -12.50 19.65 -4.75
N LEU A 254 -13.33 19.12 -5.65
CA LEU A 254 -13.08 17.83 -6.29
C LEU A 254 -11.74 17.80 -7.01
N GLU A 255 -11.42 18.86 -7.75
CA GLU A 255 -10.16 18.97 -8.49
C GLU A 255 -8.95 19.06 -7.56
N ASP A 256 -9.02 19.85 -6.47
CA ASP A 256 -7.90 19.95 -5.53
C ASP A 256 -7.58 18.59 -4.89
N PHE A 257 -8.59 17.85 -4.44
CA PHE A 257 -8.39 16.48 -3.94
C PHE A 257 -7.86 15.54 -5.03
N ARG A 258 -8.43 15.58 -6.24
CA ARG A 258 -8.04 14.70 -7.36
C ARG A 258 -6.57 14.85 -7.73
N ILE A 259 -6.09 16.09 -7.86
CA ILE A 259 -4.69 16.37 -8.19
C ILE A 259 -3.74 15.77 -7.13
N ARG A 260 -4.07 15.88 -5.83
CA ARG A 260 -3.22 15.33 -4.76
C ARG A 260 -3.28 13.81 -4.68
N LEU A 261 -4.48 13.23 -4.81
CA LEU A 261 -4.67 11.78 -4.92
C LEU A 261 -3.81 11.20 -6.06
N ASN A 262 -3.89 11.83 -7.24
CA ASN A 262 -3.15 11.39 -8.42
C ASN A 262 -1.64 11.52 -8.24
N TYR A 263 -1.18 12.66 -7.70
CA TYR A 263 0.23 12.89 -7.45
C TYR A 263 0.81 11.81 -6.53
N ASN A 264 0.17 11.56 -5.39
CA ASN A 264 0.63 10.56 -4.43
C ASN A 264 0.67 9.16 -5.05
N TYR A 265 -0.34 8.82 -5.84
CA TYR A 265 -0.39 7.55 -6.56
C TYR A 265 0.76 7.42 -7.57
N ARG A 266 0.94 8.41 -8.46
CA ARG A 266 1.95 8.37 -9.52
C ARG A 266 3.39 8.43 -8.99
N GLN A 267 3.59 9.06 -7.85
CA GLN A 267 4.90 9.11 -7.19
C GLN A 267 5.14 7.92 -6.24
N SER A 268 4.19 6.98 -6.14
CA SER A 268 4.27 5.85 -5.19
C SER A 268 4.48 6.30 -3.74
N ILE A 269 3.92 7.45 -3.36
CA ILE A 269 3.91 7.95 -1.97
C ILE A 269 2.90 7.16 -1.13
N GLY A 270 1.91 6.53 -1.75
CA GLY A 270 1.03 5.59 -1.08
C GLY A 270 0.41 4.59 -2.05
N ALA A 271 0.03 3.43 -1.52
CA ALA A 271 -0.72 2.42 -2.25
C ALA A 271 -2.11 2.92 -2.64
N PHE A 272 -2.62 2.50 -3.81
CA PHE A 272 -3.97 2.81 -4.26
C PHE A 272 -5.00 2.51 -3.16
N GLY A 273 -5.86 3.48 -2.85
CA GLY A 273 -6.94 3.31 -1.87
C GLY A 273 -6.51 3.27 -0.40
N THR A 274 -5.25 3.61 -0.08
CA THR A 274 -4.78 3.75 1.32
C THR A 274 -4.68 5.20 1.75
N GLY A 275 -4.54 5.43 3.06
CA GLY A 275 -4.37 6.74 3.66
C GLY A 275 -5.64 7.60 3.63
N SER A 276 -5.51 8.89 3.87
CA SER A 276 -6.64 9.82 3.92
C SER A 276 -6.23 11.26 3.67
N MET A 277 -7.22 12.11 3.36
CA MET A 277 -7.07 13.55 3.20
C MET A 277 -8.26 14.31 3.77
N SER A 278 -8.02 15.50 4.31
CA SER A 278 -9.11 16.36 4.74
C SER A 278 -8.78 17.84 4.61
N HIS A 279 -9.85 18.63 4.53
CA HIS A 279 -9.82 20.07 4.61
C HIS A 279 -10.84 20.58 5.64
N LYS A 280 -10.39 21.41 6.58
CA LYS A 280 -11.22 22.00 7.63
C LYS A 280 -12.06 23.13 7.03
N ILE A 281 -13.38 23.07 7.21
CA ILE A 281 -14.30 24.11 6.72
C ILE A 281 -14.60 25.13 7.82
N SER A 282 -14.77 24.64 9.06
CA SER A 282 -15.07 25.47 10.22
C SER A 282 -14.49 24.84 11.49
N SER A 283 -14.78 25.42 12.66
CA SER A 283 -14.43 24.79 13.94
C SER A 283 -15.22 23.50 14.23
N LYS A 284 -16.26 23.18 13.45
CA LYS A 284 -17.15 22.03 13.68
C LYS A 284 -17.16 21.02 12.54
N GLU A 285 -16.73 21.39 11.33
CA GLU A 285 -16.90 20.58 10.13
C GLU A 285 -15.65 20.54 9.26
N MET A 286 -15.49 19.43 8.55
CA MET A 286 -14.44 19.21 7.56
C MET A 286 -14.97 18.43 6.36
N ILE A 287 -14.26 18.52 5.24
CA ILE A 287 -14.36 17.59 4.13
C ILE A 287 -13.31 16.50 4.35
N PHE A 288 -13.69 15.23 4.20
CA PHE A 288 -12.83 14.08 4.43
C PHE A 288 -12.91 13.10 3.26
N CYS A 289 -11.74 12.65 2.81
CA CYS A 289 -11.53 11.57 1.87
C CYS A 289 -10.79 10.46 2.61
N SER A 290 -11.32 9.23 2.57
CA SER A 290 -10.70 8.06 3.19
C SER A 290 -9.62 7.41 2.30
N MET A 291 -9.00 8.20 1.43
CA MET A 291 -7.92 7.81 0.55
C MET A 291 -6.93 8.97 0.39
N SER A 292 -5.65 8.66 0.23
CA SER A 292 -4.60 9.63 -0.11
C SER A 292 -3.92 9.35 -1.44
N ALA A 293 -4.17 8.20 -2.09
CA ALA A 293 -3.59 7.84 -3.37
C ALA A 293 -4.61 7.15 -4.28
N VAL A 294 -5.02 7.81 -5.36
CA VAL A 294 -6.01 7.33 -6.34
C VAL A 294 -5.61 7.78 -7.75
N PRO A 295 -5.63 6.90 -8.77
CA PRO A 295 -5.36 7.30 -10.16
C PRO A 295 -6.40 8.30 -10.69
N GLU A 296 -6.02 9.12 -11.67
CA GLU A 296 -6.80 10.29 -12.16
C GLU A 296 -8.25 9.92 -12.52
N ASN A 297 -8.43 8.77 -13.19
CA ASN A 297 -9.70 8.38 -13.81
C ASN A 297 -10.60 7.52 -12.90
N PHE A 298 -10.26 7.45 -11.61
CA PHE A 298 -11.00 6.68 -10.60
C PHE A 298 -11.90 7.61 -9.78
N GLU A 299 -13.03 7.05 -9.34
CA GLU A 299 -13.87 7.69 -8.33
C GLU A 299 -13.20 7.57 -6.97
N PHE A 300 -13.53 8.50 -6.08
CA PHE A 300 -13.05 8.50 -4.70
C PHE A 300 -14.13 9.05 -3.76
N PRO A 301 -14.17 8.56 -2.50
CA PRO A 301 -15.12 9.05 -1.51
C PRO A 301 -14.71 10.44 -1.02
N LEU A 302 -15.66 11.36 -0.98
CA LEU A 302 -15.43 12.70 -0.43
C LEU A 302 -16.70 13.18 0.26
N ASN A 303 -16.65 13.26 1.59
CA ASN A 303 -17.81 13.47 2.42
C ASN A 303 -17.60 14.63 3.37
N ARG A 304 -18.68 15.33 3.72
CA ARG A 304 -18.66 16.32 4.80
C ARG A 304 -18.93 15.60 6.13
N THR A 305 -18.13 15.89 7.15
CA THR A 305 -18.30 15.28 8.47
C THR A 305 -17.97 16.26 9.59
N THR A 306 -18.37 15.91 10.81
CA THR A 306 -18.11 16.69 12.02
C THR A 306 -16.67 16.48 12.51
N ILE A 307 -16.08 17.51 13.11
CA ILE A 307 -14.77 17.43 13.78
C ILE A 307 -14.89 16.76 15.17
N SER A 308 -16.09 16.62 15.71
CA SER A 308 -16.30 15.92 16.99
C SER A 308 -16.12 14.42 16.82
N PHE A 309 -15.50 13.75 17.81
CA PHE A 309 -15.33 12.29 17.79
C PHE A 309 -16.67 11.56 17.78
N GLN A 310 -16.74 10.47 17.01
CA GLN A 310 -17.86 9.55 16.92
C GLN A 310 -17.37 8.12 17.15
N GLU A 311 -18.26 7.25 17.60
CA GLU A 311 -17.94 5.86 17.98
C GLU A 311 -17.35 5.04 16.82
N ASN A 312 -17.86 5.26 15.60
CA ASN A 312 -17.47 4.49 14.41
C ASN A 312 -16.40 5.18 13.56
N ASP A 313 -15.70 6.19 14.09
CA ASP A 313 -14.61 6.84 13.34
C ASP A 313 -13.45 5.85 13.11
N SER A 314 -12.98 5.75 11.87
CA SER A 314 -11.73 5.03 11.56
C SER A 314 -10.53 5.70 12.24
N LEU A 315 -9.40 4.97 12.34
CA LEU A 315 -8.16 5.51 12.91
C LEU A 315 -7.77 6.85 12.25
N ASP A 316 -7.67 6.84 10.93
CA ASP A 316 -7.37 8.03 10.13
C ASP A 316 -8.32 9.17 10.50
N LEU A 317 -9.63 8.94 10.44
CA LEU A 317 -10.63 9.97 10.73
C LEU A 317 -10.49 10.54 12.16
N ARG A 318 -10.18 9.70 13.16
CA ARG A 318 -9.91 10.13 14.53
C ARG A 318 -8.66 11.01 14.62
N LEU A 319 -7.58 10.67 13.92
CA LEU A 319 -6.36 11.49 13.87
C LEU A 319 -6.62 12.86 13.22
N HIS A 320 -7.36 12.90 12.11
CA HIS A 320 -7.78 14.15 11.47
C HIS A 320 -8.58 15.04 12.43
N LYS A 321 -9.54 14.47 13.17
CA LYS A 321 -10.32 15.18 14.19
C LYS A 321 -9.44 15.69 15.33
N LEU A 322 -8.54 14.85 15.84
CA LEU A 322 -7.58 15.20 16.90
C LEU A 322 -6.73 16.42 16.51
N ILE A 323 -6.18 16.40 15.29
CA ILE A 323 -5.35 17.49 14.75
C ILE A 323 -6.16 18.77 14.64
N TYR A 324 -7.37 18.74 14.09
CA TYR A 324 -8.18 19.95 13.91
C TYR A 324 -8.76 20.53 15.19
N GLN A 325 -8.92 19.73 16.23
CA GLN A 325 -9.33 20.20 17.56
C GLN A 325 -8.17 20.88 18.32
N ASN A 326 -6.92 20.50 18.04
CA ASN A 326 -5.77 20.87 18.89
C ASN A 326 -4.66 21.65 18.15
N THR A 327 -4.86 21.99 16.88
CA THR A 327 -3.89 22.76 16.08
C THR A 327 -4.60 23.83 15.24
N HIS A 328 -3.81 24.76 14.70
CA HIS A 328 -4.28 25.79 13.78
C HIS A 328 -4.29 25.33 12.31
N GLN A 329 -3.98 24.05 12.05
CA GLN A 329 -3.90 23.48 10.71
C GLN A 329 -5.29 23.39 10.06
N ASN A 330 -5.39 23.69 8.77
CA ASN A 330 -6.64 23.61 8.02
C ASN A 330 -6.67 22.48 6.99
N SER A 331 -5.55 21.81 6.76
CA SER A 331 -5.47 20.62 5.90
C SER A 331 -4.66 19.54 6.58
N CYS A 332 -5.00 18.29 6.32
CA CYS A 332 -4.31 17.13 6.85
C CYS A 332 -4.32 16.03 5.79
N MET A 333 -3.25 15.25 5.75
CA MET A 333 -3.08 14.11 4.88
C MET A 333 -2.34 13.01 5.65
N ILE A 334 -2.78 11.77 5.47
CA ILE A 334 -2.10 10.59 6.00
C ILE A 334 -1.73 9.75 4.79
N THR A 335 -0.44 9.52 4.55
CA THR A 335 0.07 8.73 3.43
C THR A 335 0.87 7.53 3.94
N SER A 336 0.62 6.34 3.38
CA SER A 336 1.31 5.11 3.81
C SER A 336 2.83 5.14 3.62
N SER A 337 3.34 5.91 2.65
CA SER A 337 4.74 6.35 2.51
C SER A 337 5.78 5.31 2.93
N PRO A 338 6.03 4.29 2.08
CA PRO A 338 6.76 3.10 2.50
C PRO A 338 8.20 3.41 2.89
N LEU A 339 8.88 4.33 2.21
CA LEU A 339 10.27 4.66 2.52
C LEU A 339 10.36 5.51 3.78
N ALA A 340 9.49 6.51 3.95
CA ALA A 340 9.46 7.34 5.15
C ALA A 340 9.14 6.51 6.41
N THR A 341 8.14 5.63 6.31
CA THR A 341 7.75 4.73 7.40
C THR A 341 8.88 3.76 7.74
N ALA A 342 9.57 3.18 6.74
CA ALA A 342 10.72 2.31 6.95
C ALA A 342 11.91 3.05 7.61
N GLU A 343 12.21 4.27 7.17
CA GLU A 343 13.29 5.09 7.74
C GLU A 343 13.00 5.45 9.20
N GLY A 344 11.75 5.80 9.52
CA GLY A 344 11.33 6.04 10.90
C GLY A 344 11.52 4.81 11.79
N MET A 345 11.08 3.63 11.33
CA MET A 345 11.30 2.37 12.04
C MET A 345 12.78 2.06 12.24
N ALA A 346 13.62 2.27 11.21
CA ALA A 346 15.05 2.03 11.29
C ALA A 346 15.74 2.94 12.31
N ILE A 347 15.43 4.25 12.30
CA ILE A 347 15.97 5.21 13.27
C ILE A 347 15.57 4.84 14.70
N LEU A 348 14.31 4.48 14.94
CA LEU A 348 13.89 4.04 16.27
C LEU A 348 14.64 2.78 16.71
N ALA A 349 14.81 1.79 15.83
CA ALA A 349 15.56 0.58 16.15
C ALA A 349 17.06 0.85 16.39
N GLU A 350 17.66 1.81 15.69
CA GLU A 350 19.05 2.24 15.88
C GLU A 350 19.23 2.94 17.24
N GLU A 351 18.29 3.80 17.64
CA GLU A 351 18.39 4.59 18.87
C GLU A 351 17.99 3.80 20.12
N TYR A 352 16.94 2.97 20.04
CA TYR A 352 16.33 2.31 21.20
C TYR A 352 16.43 0.78 21.17
N GLY A 353 17.01 0.20 20.12
CA GLY A 353 17.03 -1.24 19.89
C GLY A 353 15.73 -1.75 19.27
N ILE A 354 15.77 -2.94 18.66
CA ILE A 354 14.64 -3.50 17.91
C ILE A 354 13.37 -3.73 18.75
N GLU A 355 13.47 -3.83 20.08
CA GLU A 355 12.30 -4.05 20.96
C GLU A 355 11.24 -2.94 20.81
N VAL A 356 11.67 -1.71 20.48
CA VAL A 356 10.76 -0.59 20.18
C VAL A 356 9.77 -0.89 19.05
N LEU A 357 10.13 -1.80 18.15
CA LEU A 357 9.30 -2.25 17.04
C LEU A 357 8.52 -3.54 17.34
N LEU A 358 8.66 -4.14 18.53
CA LEU A 358 8.10 -5.46 18.83
C LEU A 358 7.03 -5.48 19.91
N ASP A 359 7.16 -4.66 20.96
CA ASP A 359 6.30 -4.78 22.15
C ASP A 359 5.58 -3.49 22.56
N GLY A 360 5.88 -2.35 21.91
CA GLY A 360 5.30 -1.04 22.23
C GLY A 360 5.56 -0.57 23.67
N GLY A 361 6.41 -1.25 24.44
CA GLY A 361 6.71 -0.99 25.85
C GLY A 361 7.96 -0.14 26.05
N THR A 362 8.75 0.07 25.01
CA THR A 362 9.92 0.95 25.01
C THR A 362 9.50 2.39 25.28
N LYS A 363 10.02 2.98 26.37
CA LYS A 363 9.72 4.37 26.72
C LYS A 363 10.59 5.32 25.91
N ILE A 364 9.94 6.08 25.03
CA ILE A 364 10.57 7.17 24.28
C ILE A 364 10.15 8.50 24.92
N ALA A 365 11.12 9.38 25.15
CA ALA A 365 10.83 10.76 25.54
C ALA A 365 10.41 11.55 24.30
N TYR A 366 9.28 12.25 24.38
CA TYR A 366 8.81 13.15 23.32
C TYR A 366 8.89 14.61 23.76
N LEU A 367 10.08 15.01 24.22
CA LEU A 367 10.37 16.37 24.70
C LEU A 367 11.01 17.18 23.57
N ALA A 368 10.82 18.50 23.55
CA ALA A 368 11.32 19.35 22.46
C ALA A 368 12.84 19.22 22.22
N GLU A 369 13.61 18.96 23.28
CA GLU A 369 15.06 18.83 23.26
C GLU A 369 15.53 17.39 23.00
N ASP A 370 14.69 16.42 23.32
CA ASP A 370 15.02 15.00 23.44
C ASP A 370 13.86 14.15 22.91
N HIS A 371 13.89 13.90 21.61
CA HIS A 371 12.96 13.03 20.89
C HIS A 371 13.58 12.61 19.55
N PRO A 372 13.17 11.44 19.01
CA PRO A 372 13.65 10.96 17.73
C PRO A 372 13.14 11.84 16.57
N VAL A 373 13.98 12.02 15.56
CA VAL A 373 13.65 12.76 14.33
C VAL A 373 14.33 12.14 13.12
N VAL A 374 13.73 12.31 11.94
CA VAL A 374 14.43 12.05 10.68
C VAL A 374 15.09 13.33 10.19
N LYS A 375 16.42 13.33 10.09
CA LYS A 375 17.18 14.50 9.64
C LYS A 375 17.37 14.45 8.11
N PRO A 376 16.95 15.47 7.34
CA PRO A 376 17.26 15.52 5.93
C PRO A 376 18.76 15.57 5.66
N ILE A 377 19.15 15.11 4.47
CA ILE A 377 20.55 15.17 4.00
C ILE A 377 20.69 15.88 2.65
N ASP A 378 19.58 16.17 1.97
CA ASP A 378 19.58 16.98 0.76
C ASP A 378 19.41 18.47 1.10
N GLY A 379 20.06 19.34 0.33
CA GLY A 379 20.15 20.76 0.65
C GLY A 379 18.81 21.50 0.65
N GLU A 380 17.86 21.10 -0.19
CA GLU A 380 16.54 21.73 -0.26
C GLU A 380 15.72 21.40 0.99
N ALA A 381 15.67 20.12 1.38
CA ALA A 381 14.99 19.72 2.59
C ALA A 381 15.66 20.29 3.85
N ILE A 382 17.00 20.36 3.91
CA ILE A 382 17.71 21.01 5.04
C ILE A 382 17.32 22.49 5.16
N TYR A 383 17.26 23.21 4.04
CA TYR A 383 16.87 24.62 4.02
C TYR A 383 15.42 24.82 4.45
N LEU A 384 14.51 23.94 4.01
CA LEU A 384 13.10 24.03 4.32
C LEU A 384 12.81 23.58 5.75
N ASN A 385 13.28 22.42 6.19
CA ASN A 385 13.03 21.91 7.53
C ASN A 385 14.14 20.93 7.95
N PRO A 386 15.05 21.31 8.86
CA PRO A 386 16.21 20.48 9.19
C PRO A 386 15.87 19.18 9.95
N ARG A 387 14.60 18.95 10.30
CA ARG A 387 14.13 17.79 11.05
C ARG A 387 12.69 17.44 10.65
N VAL A 388 12.39 16.16 10.49
CA VAL A 388 11.03 15.64 10.36
C VAL A 388 10.68 14.92 11.65
N GLY A 389 9.51 15.22 12.22
CA GLY A 389 9.08 14.59 13.47
C GLY A 389 8.90 13.09 13.31
N LEU A 390 9.18 12.33 14.37
CA LEU A 390 9.09 10.88 14.38
C LEU A 390 8.50 10.41 15.71
N VAL A 391 7.53 9.50 15.63
CA VAL A 391 6.99 8.79 16.78
C VAL A 391 6.89 7.30 16.50
N ASP A 392 6.85 6.52 17.57
CA ASP A 392 6.54 5.09 17.52
C ASP A 392 5.03 4.85 17.35
N ILE A 393 4.68 3.63 16.95
CA ILE A 393 3.30 3.27 16.61
C ILE A 393 2.33 3.32 17.79
N SER A 394 2.80 3.22 19.05
CA SER A 394 1.93 3.22 20.23
C SER A 394 1.18 4.54 20.41
N GLN A 395 1.70 5.65 19.85
CA GLN A 395 1.07 6.97 19.90
C GLN A 395 -0.26 7.03 19.12
N LEU A 396 -0.60 6.00 18.35
CA LEU A 396 -1.92 5.87 17.70
C LEU A 396 -3.05 5.55 18.69
N THR A 397 -2.74 5.11 19.91
CA THR A 397 -3.75 4.82 20.96
C THR A 397 -4.24 6.06 21.67
N ASP A 398 -3.42 7.10 21.73
CA ASP A 398 -3.72 8.33 22.42
C ASP A 398 -4.51 9.27 21.50
N MET A 399 -5.73 9.63 21.89
CA MET A 399 -6.56 10.60 21.16
C MET A 399 -6.83 11.84 22.02
N THR A 400 -5.92 12.15 22.94
CA THR A 400 -5.97 13.32 23.80
C THR A 400 -5.09 14.45 23.28
N PRO A 401 -5.27 15.69 23.78
CA PRO A 401 -4.43 16.83 23.41
C PRO A 401 -2.93 16.67 23.71
N ASP A 402 -2.56 15.69 24.53
CA ASP A 402 -1.18 15.41 24.95
C ASP A 402 -0.44 14.47 23.97
N ASN A 403 -1.12 13.97 22.93
CA ASN A 403 -0.52 13.08 21.94
C ASN A 403 0.75 13.70 21.31
N PRO A 404 1.92 13.04 21.39
CA PRO A 404 3.18 13.50 20.81
C PRO A 404 3.13 13.86 19.31
N ILE A 405 2.27 13.22 18.53
CA ILE A 405 2.05 13.55 17.10
C ILE A 405 1.72 15.04 16.94
N LEU A 406 0.89 15.60 17.82
CA LEU A 406 0.52 17.02 17.77
C LEU A 406 1.74 17.93 17.98
N ASN A 407 2.68 17.53 18.84
CA ASN A 407 3.92 18.27 19.06
C ASN A 407 4.85 18.16 17.87
N MET A 408 5.00 16.96 17.28
CA MET A 408 5.78 16.78 16.06
C MET A 408 5.30 17.69 14.92
N LEU A 409 3.97 17.76 14.71
CA LEU A 409 3.38 18.64 13.70
C LEU A 409 3.66 20.12 13.99
N ARG A 410 3.61 20.54 15.26
CA ARG A 410 3.92 21.94 15.67
C ARG A 410 5.40 22.28 15.49
N TRP A 411 6.30 21.36 15.83
CA TRP A 411 7.75 21.60 15.80
C TRP A 411 8.35 21.46 14.40
N TYR A 412 7.78 20.60 13.54
CA TYR A 412 8.39 20.20 12.27
C TYR A 412 7.52 20.48 11.05
N LYS A 413 7.09 21.73 10.93
CA LYS A 413 6.36 22.27 9.77
C LYS A 413 5.18 21.43 9.33
N GLY A 414 4.47 20.81 10.28
CA GLY A 414 3.32 19.98 9.97
C GLY A 414 3.68 18.65 9.34
N CYS A 415 4.79 18.01 9.74
CA CYS A 415 5.15 16.67 9.26
C CYS A 415 5.57 15.77 10.43
N CYS A 416 4.97 14.59 10.51
CA CYS A 416 5.25 13.56 11.50
C CYS A 416 5.23 12.17 10.83
N ILE A 417 6.30 11.41 10.97
CA ILE A 417 6.35 9.99 10.61
C ILE A 417 5.90 9.19 11.83
N VAL A 418 4.91 8.32 11.65
CA VAL A 418 4.56 7.28 12.63
C VAL A 418 5.16 5.97 12.15
N ALA A 419 6.21 5.50 12.83
CA ALA A 419 6.92 4.28 12.46
C ALA A 419 5.96 3.09 12.37
N GLY A 420 6.01 2.34 11.27
CA GLY A 420 5.15 1.19 11.02
C GLY A 420 3.71 1.50 10.58
N TYR A 421 3.35 2.77 10.36
CA TYR A 421 2.00 3.15 9.92
C TYR A 421 2.00 4.07 8.70
N ALA A 422 2.39 5.34 8.85
CA ALA A 422 2.19 6.38 7.83
C ALA A 422 2.96 7.67 8.14
N VAL A 423 3.04 8.56 7.15
CA VAL A 423 3.35 9.97 7.31
C VAL A 423 2.05 10.75 7.53
N ILE A 424 1.97 11.48 8.63
CA ILE A 424 0.92 12.46 8.90
C ILE A 424 1.48 13.84 8.55
N SER A 425 0.86 14.51 7.59
CA SER A 425 1.24 15.84 7.17
C SER A 425 0.08 16.83 7.19
N THR A 426 0.38 18.09 7.51
CA THR A 426 -0.61 19.15 7.64
C THR A 426 -0.17 20.41 6.90
N GLY A 427 -1.15 21.22 6.52
CA GLY A 427 -0.93 22.55 5.96
C GLY A 427 -1.80 23.58 6.67
N GLU A 428 -1.25 24.78 6.87
CA GLU A 428 -1.93 25.89 7.54
C GLU A 428 -3.11 26.37 6.69
N ALA A 429 -3.00 26.30 5.37
CA ALA A 429 -4.03 26.81 4.45
C ALA A 429 -4.53 25.76 3.45
N THR A 430 -3.65 24.99 2.82
CA THR A 430 -3.99 24.21 1.61
C THR A 430 -3.53 22.76 1.67
N LEU A 431 -4.26 21.88 0.98
CA LEU A 431 -3.86 20.47 0.80
C LEU A 431 -2.51 20.34 0.09
N GLU A 432 -2.13 21.33 -0.73
CA GLU A 432 -0.82 21.39 -1.36
C GLU A 432 0.33 21.39 -0.33
N GLN A 433 0.20 22.17 0.75
CA GLN A 433 1.22 22.22 1.81
C GLN A 433 1.36 20.87 2.51
N ALA A 434 0.24 20.21 2.84
CA ALA A 434 0.25 18.87 3.39
C ALA A 434 0.89 17.86 2.40
N ALA A 435 0.54 17.94 1.11
CA ALA A 435 1.11 17.08 0.07
C ALA A 435 2.63 17.27 -0.10
N HIS A 436 3.10 18.52 -0.06
CA HIS A 436 4.53 18.84 -0.11
C HIS A 436 5.29 18.20 1.05
N ASN A 437 4.74 18.29 2.27
CA ASN A 437 5.34 17.69 3.46
C ASN A 437 5.42 16.16 3.38
N ALA A 438 4.36 15.49 2.91
CA ALA A 438 4.36 14.04 2.69
C ALA A 438 5.39 13.61 1.64
N ALA A 439 5.41 14.30 0.48
CA ALA A 439 6.37 14.03 -0.59
C ALA A 439 7.82 14.29 -0.17
N SER A 440 8.04 15.31 0.66
CA SER A 440 9.35 15.63 1.22
C SER A 440 9.84 14.52 2.15
N ALA A 441 9.01 14.04 3.08
CA ALA A 441 9.36 12.94 3.98
C ALA A 441 9.80 11.67 3.21
N GLU A 442 9.04 11.29 2.18
CA GLU A 442 9.36 10.13 1.33
C GLU A 442 10.69 10.33 0.58
N ARG A 443 10.93 11.53 0.05
CA ARG A 443 12.17 11.87 -0.67
C ARG A 443 13.39 11.90 0.25
N ILE A 444 13.25 12.47 1.44
CA ILE A 444 14.30 12.51 2.47
C ILE A 444 14.72 11.08 2.82
N ALA A 445 13.75 10.20 3.11
CA ALA A 445 14.03 8.81 3.42
C ALA A 445 14.79 8.12 2.28
N LYS A 446 14.34 8.31 1.03
CA LYS A 446 15.01 7.76 -0.15
C LYS A 446 16.48 8.21 -0.24
N PHE A 447 16.77 9.49 -0.11
CA PHE A 447 18.15 9.99 -0.13
C PHE A 447 19.00 9.35 0.96
N ARG A 448 18.49 9.31 2.20
CA ARG A 448 19.19 8.74 3.35
C ARG A 448 19.59 7.29 3.10
N CYS A 449 18.68 6.48 2.57
CA CYS A 449 19.00 5.07 2.32
C CYS A 449 19.94 4.85 1.13
N GLU A 450 19.82 5.60 0.03
CA GLU A 450 20.78 5.47 -1.07
C GLU A 450 22.22 5.81 -0.59
N VAL A 451 22.37 6.81 0.28
CA VAL A 451 23.67 7.11 0.92
C VAL A 451 24.09 5.99 1.87
N PHE A 452 23.17 5.48 2.71
CA PHE A 452 23.45 4.37 3.61
C PHE A 452 23.91 3.10 2.86
N ILE A 453 23.27 2.76 1.74
CA ILE A 453 23.64 1.61 0.92
C ILE A 453 25.08 1.79 0.39
N ASN A 454 25.43 2.99 -0.08
CA ASN A 454 26.79 3.28 -0.54
C ASN A 454 27.82 3.20 0.61
N GLU A 455 27.46 3.68 1.80
CA GLU A 455 28.27 3.52 3.00
C GLU A 455 28.57 2.03 3.26
N LYS A 456 27.54 1.17 3.25
CA LYS A 456 27.69 -0.25 3.60
C LYS A 456 28.29 -1.11 2.50
N LEU A 457 28.00 -0.85 1.23
CA LEU A 457 28.43 -1.71 0.11
C LEU A 457 29.71 -1.21 -0.58
N LEU A 458 29.96 0.10 -0.58
CA LEU A 458 31.02 0.71 -1.39
C LEU A 458 32.05 1.48 -0.55
N ASN A 459 31.99 1.37 0.78
CA ASN A 459 32.80 2.18 1.72
C ASN A 459 32.62 3.69 1.47
N GLY A 460 31.40 4.11 1.12
CA GLY A 460 31.03 5.52 0.99
C GLY A 460 31.01 6.25 2.34
N PRO A 461 30.88 7.59 2.32
CA PRO A 461 30.71 8.38 3.54
C PRO A 461 29.41 8.01 4.28
N ALA A 462 29.44 8.09 5.60
CA ALA A 462 28.26 7.81 6.42
C ALA A 462 27.16 8.86 6.25
N VAL A 463 25.90 8.45 6.41
CA VAL A 463 24.73 9.36 6.32
C VAL A 463 24.87 10.56 7.26
N THR A 464 25.41 10.35 8.47
CA THR A 464 25.61 11.38 9.49
C THR A 464 26.54 12.52 9.08
N VAL A 465 27.39 12.31 8.07
CA VAL A 465 28.27 13.36 7.52
C VAL A 465 27.46 14.47 6.85
N PHE A 466 26.29 14.13 6.32
CA PHE A 466 25.42 15.05 5.58
C PHE A 466 24.27 15.59 6.41
N GLU A 467 24.10 15.12 7.66
CA GLU A 467 23.06 15.63 8.54
C GLU A 467 23.37 17.08 8.97
N PRO A 468 22.34 17.94 9.11
CA PRO A 468 22.50 19.25 9.69
C PRO A 468 23.03 19.13 11.13
N LYS A 469 23.99 20.00 11.46
CA LYS A 469 24.62 20.05 12.78
C LYS A 469 23.75 20.73 13.83
#